data_AF-A0A085AA13-F1
#
_entry.id   AF-A0A085AA13-F1
#
_cell.length_a   1.000
_cell.length_b   1.000
_cell.length_c   1.000
_cell.angle_alpha   90.00
_cell.angle_beta   90.00
_cell.angle_gamma   90.00
#
_symmetry.space_group_name_H-M   'P 1'
#
loop_
_entity.id
_entity.type
_entity.pdbx_description
1 polymer ?
#
loop_
_entity_poly.entity_id
_entity_poly.type
_entity_poly.pdbx_seq_one_letter_code
_entity_poly.pdbx_strand_id
1 'polypeptide(L)' 'MRDIQLVLERWGAWCASNHEDVAWPPVAAGFSGLIPSRVRSRLQCCDDDGIIIAN' A
#
# COMPACT_ATOMS: atom_id res chain seq x y z
N MET A 1 17.60 -6.43 -11.08
CA MET A 1 16.15 -6.24 -11.38
C MET A 1 15.40 -6.60 -10.12
N ARG A 2 14.56 -5.71 -9.57
CA ARG A 2 13.77 -6.03 -8.38
C ARG A 2 12.59 -6.91 -8.79
N ASP A 3 12.24 -7.89 -7.97
CA ASP A 3 11.06 -8.71 -8.18
C ASP A 3 9.80 -7.87 -7.95
N ILE A 4 9.10 -7.55 -9.05
CA ILE A 4 7.94 -6.67 -9.01
C ILE A 4 6.77 -7.27 -8.21
N GLN A 5 6.65 -8.60 -8.17
CA GLN A 5 5.59 -9.26 -7.40
C GLN A 5 5.82 -9.03 -5.90
N LEU A 6 7.06 -9.21 -5.45
CA LEU A 6 7.42 -8.98 -4.05
C LEU A 6 7.30 -7.50 -3.65
N VAL A 7 7.67 -6.58 -4.56
CA VAL A 7 7.52 -5.13 -4.33
C VAL A 7 6.05 -4.77 -4.13
N LEU A 8 5.17 -5.22 -5.04
CA LEU A 8 3.74 -4.91 -4.97
C LEU A 8 3.04 -5.60 -3.79
N GLU A 9 3.48 -6.80 -3.40
CA GLU A 9 2.95 -7.47 -2.22
C GLU A 9 3.23 -6.67 -0.94
N ARG A 10 4.47 -6.20 -0.77
CA ARG A 10 4.87 -5.40 0.39
C ARG A 10 4.22 -4.01 0.40
N TRP A 11 4.09 -3.40 -0.78
CA TRP A 11 3.36 -2.14 -0.93
C TRP A 11 1.88 -2.29 -0.58
N GLY A 12 1.22 -3.35 -1.06
CA GLY A 12 -0.17 -3.61 -0.72
C GLY A 12 -0.40 -3.85 0.77
N ALA A 13 0.54 -4.51 1.46
CA ALA A 13 0.52 -4.63 2.91
C ALA A 13 0.70 -3.27 3.61
N TRP A 14 1.60 -2.43 3.11
CA TRP A 14 1.80 -1.06 3.61
C TRP A 14 0.53 -0.21 3.45
N CYS A 15 -0.08 -0.19 2.26
CA CYS A 15 -1.34 0.50 1.99
C CYS A 15 -2.47 0.04 2.93
N ALA A 16 -2.50 -1.25 3.31
CA ALA A 16 -3.50 -1.75 4.24
C ALA A 16 -3.29 -1.23 5.69
N SER A 17 -2.04 -1.00 6.09
CA SER A 17 -1.68 -0.45 7.40
C SER A 17 -1.80 1.09 7.46
N ASN A 18 -1.58 1.77 6.34
CA ASN A 18 -1.42 3.21 6.19
C ASN A 18 -2.43 3.81 5.18
N HIS A 19 -3.63 3.26 5.08
CA HIS A 19 -4.61 3.62 4.05
C HIS A 19 -4.98 5.12 4.00
N GLU A 20 -4.84 5.85 5.10
CA GLU A 20 -5.02 7.30 5.20
C GLU A 20 -3.88 8.08 4.54
N ASP A 21 -2.67 7.53 4.53
CA ASP A 21 -1.45 8.13 3.95
C ASP A 21 -1.31 7.80 2.45
N VAL A 22 -2.16 6.90 1.92
CA VAL A 22 -2.14 6.53 0.50
C VAL A 22 -2.87 7.59 -0.31
N ALA A 23 -2.15 8.26 -1.21
CA ALA A 23 -2.72 9.16 -2.20
C ALA A 23 -3.43 8.36 -3.31
N TRP A 24 -4.70 8.00 -3.09
CA TRP A 24 -5.45 7.21 -4.07
C TRP A 24 -5.74 8.03 -5.35
N PRO A 25 -5.34 7.55 -6.55
CA PRO A 25 -5.75 8.19 -7.79
C PRO A 25 -7.27 8.05 -7.98
N PRO A 26 -7.93 8.91 -8.77
CA PRO A 26 -9.39 8.91 -8.93
C PRO A 26 -9.98 7.55 -9.32
N VAL A 27 -9.26 6.78 -10.14
CA VAL A 27 -9.66 5.42 -10.56
C VAL A 27 -9.69 4.41 -9.40
N ALA A 28 -8.88 4.65 -8.36
CA ALA A 28 -8.69 3.73 -7.22
C ALA A 28 -9.29 4.27 -5.91
N ALA A 29 -9.83 5.49 -5.88
CA ALA A 29 -10.36 6.12 -4.67
C ALA A 29 -11.43 5.26 -3.95
N GLY A 30 -12.19 4.47 -4.71
CA GLY A 30 -13.19 3.54 -4.16
C GLY A 30 -12.61 2.42 -3.28
N PHE A 31 -11.32 2.11 -3.40
CA PHE A 31 -10.67 1.08 -2.58
C PHE A 31 -10.34 1.55 -1.16
N SER A 32 -10.19 2.85 -0.94
CA SER A 32 -9.85 3.41 0.39
C SER A 32 -10.84 2.98 1.49
N GLY A 33 -12.14 2.86 1.15
CA GLY A 33 -13.18 2.42 2.08
C GLY A 33 -13.37 0.90 2.18
N LEU A 34 -12.64 0.10 1.40
CA LEU A 34 -12.76 -1.37 1.39
C LEU A 34 -11.68 -2.08 2.20
N ILE A 35 -10.62 -1.37 2.60
CA ILE A 35 -9.51 -1.94 3.35
C ILE A 35 -9.93 -2.12 4.83
N PRO A 36 -9.89 -3.35 5.37
CA PRO A 36 -10.17 -3.59 6.78
C PRO A 36 -9.19 -2.84 7.68
N SER A 37 -9.64 -2.40 8.86
CA SER A 37 -8.79 -1.67 9.80
C SER A 37 -7.56 -2.50 10.21
N ARG A 38 -6.38 -2.04 9.77
CA ARG A 38 -5.02 -2.47 10.17
C ARG A 38 -4.76 -3.98 10.14
N VAL A 39 -4.38 -4.47 8.96
CA VAL A 39 -3.79 -5.81 8.80
C VAL A 39 -2.28 -5.75 9.02
N ARG A 40 -1.82 -5.87 10.27
CA ARG A 40 -0.39 -5.81 10.64
C ARG A 40 0.39 -7.11 10.49
N SER A 41 -0.24 -8.20 10.09
CA SER A 41 0.40 -9.53 10.02
C SER A 41 1.24 -9.75 8.76
N ARG A 42 1.06 -8.92 7.72
CA ARG A 42 1.76 -9.07 6.43
C ARG A 42 3.04 -8.22 6.43
N LEU A 43 4.09 -8.74 5.77
CA LEU A 43 5.35 -8.02 5.60
C LEU A 43 5.12 -6.79 4.70
N GLN A 44 5.41 -5.61 5.21
CA GLN A 44 5.27 -4.33 4.49
C GLN A 44 6.62 -3.72 4.14
N CYS A 45 6.63 -2.80 3.17
CA CYS A 45 7.78 -1.93 2.93
C CYS A 45 7.86 -0.80 3.98
N CYS A 46 8.93 0.00 3.93
CA CYS A 46 9.01 1.23 4.73
C CYS A 46 8.17 2.35 4.11
N ASP A 47 7.99 3.44 4.85
CA ASP A 47 7.19 4.59 4.41
C ASP A 47 7.76 5.25 3.15
N ASP A 48 9.09 5.41 3.06
CA ASP A 48 9.74 6.00 1.89
C ASP A 48 9.42 5.20 0.61
N ASP A 49 9.56 3.87 0.67
CA ASP A 49 9.21 2.98 -0.45
C ASP A 49 7.71 3.03 -0.75
N GLY A 50 6.87 3.06 0.29
CA GLY A 50 5.41 3.13 0.20
C GLY A 50 4.93 4.35 -0.56
N ILE A 51 5.46 5.51 -0.18
CA ILE A 51 5.15 6.81 -0.78
C ILE A 51 5.69 6.91 -2.21
N ILE A 52 6.92 6.45 -2.48
CA ILE A 52 7.50 6.47 -3.84
C ILE A 52 6.65 5.67 -4.84
N ILE A 53 6.06 4.55 -4.40
CA ILE A 53 5.22 3.71 -5.27
C ILE A 53 3.81 4.30 -5.44
N ALA A 54 3.32 5.03 -4.43
CA ALA A 54 1.97 5.59 -4.44
C ALA A 54 1.84 6.95 -5.17
N ASN A 55 2.96 7.62 -5.44
CA ASN A 55 3.05 8.96 -6.03
C ASN A 55 3.42 8.90 -7.53
#